data_AF-A0A015M258-F1
#
_entry.id   AF-A0A015M258-F1
#
_cell.length_a   1.000
_cell.length_b   1.000
_cell.length_c   1.000
_cell.angle_alpha   90.00
_cell.angle_beta   90.00
_cell.angle_gamma   90.00
#
_symmetry.space_group_name_H-M   'P 1'
#
loop_
_entity.id
_entity.type
_entity.pdbx_description
1 polymer ?
#
loop_
_entity_poly.entity_id
_entity_poly.type
_entity_poly.pdbx_seq_one_letter_code
_entity_poly.pdbx_strand_id
1 'polypeptide(L)'
;MLFFLNRYDNDSQKQFEDEERVYLSNFGVNVVKRRVIVADGAKGAFISISHELRNPLYGILASCELMEESKLNEAQAGLVETIQGCGTSLISIINSVLDFAKL
;
A
#
# COMPACT_ATOMS: atom_id res chain seq x y z
N MET A 1 8.97 28.63 15.40
CA MET A 1 9.54 27.43 16.03
C MET A 1 10.88 27.72 16.71
N LEU A 2 11.87 28.31 16.03
CA LEU A 2 13.16 28.68 16.64
C LEU A 2 13.05 29.76 17.75
N PHE A 3 12.11 30.70 17.63
CA PHE A 3 11.83 31.70 18.68
C PHE A 3 11.20 31.11 19.97
N PHE A 4 10.57 29.93 19.87
CA PHE A 4 9.92 29.24 20.99
C PHE A 4 10.93 28.42 21.80
N LEU A 5 11.84 27.72 21.10
CA LEU A 5 12.91 26.94 21.73
C LEU A 5 13.92 27.84 22.45
N ASN A 6 14.24 29.01 21.88
CA ASN A 6 15.21 29.94 22.45
C ASN A 6 14.71 30.64 23.74
N ARG A 7 13.40 30.64 24.01
CA ARG A 7 12.82 31.25 25.22
C ARG A 7 12.64 30.25 26.37
N TYR A 8 12.68 28.96 26.08
CA TYR A 8 12.49 27.85 27.02
C TYR A 8 13.80 27.40 27.69
N ASP A 9 14.94 27.59 27.01
CA ASP A 9 16.26 27.22 27.53
C ASP A 9 16.68 28.07 28.76
N ASN A 10 16.07 29.24 28.92
CA ASN A 10 16.40 30.21 29.98
C ASN A 10 15.50 30.15 31.22
N ASP A 11 14.42 29.36 31.24
CA ASP A 11 13.49 29.38 32.38
C ASP A 11 12.74 28.04 32.56
N SER A 12 13.28 27.17 33.42
CA SER A 12 12.85 25.77 33.56
C SER A 12 11.52 25.59 34.31
N GLN A 13 10.91 26.68 34.83
CA GLN A 13 9.67 26.64 35.61
C GLN A 13 8.47 27.32 34.93
N LYS A 14 8.60 27.80 33.69
CA LYS A 14 7.50 28.53 33.04
C LYS A 14 6.39 27.58 32.57
N GLN A 15 5.20 27.73 33.16
CA GLN A 15 3.99 27.03 32.76
C GLN A 15 3.50 27.57 31.41
N PHE A 16 3.14 26.66 30.48
CA PHE A 16 2.53 27.03 29.20
C PHE A 16 1.22 27.79 29.43
N GLU A 17 1.10 28.95 28.79
CA GLU A 17 -0.17 29.68 28.68
C GLU A 17 -1.21 28.83 27.94
N ASP A 18 -2.50 29.05 28.21
CA ASP A 18 -3.58 28.22 27.63
C ASP A 18 -3.58 28.22 26.10
N GLU A 19 -3.25 29.36 25.47
CA GLU A 19 -3.10 29.46 24.02
C GLU A 19 -1.95 28.60 23.47
N GLU A 20 -0.83 28.52 24.19
CA GLU A 20 0.32 27.70 23.80
C GLU A 20 0.01 26.21 23.94
N ARG A 21 -0.75 25.82 24.98
CA ARG A 21 -1.22 24.43 25.14
C ARG A 21 -2.16 24.02 24.03
N VAL A 22 -3.11 24.88 23.66
CA VAL A 22 -4.03 24.64 22.56
C VAL A 22 -3.27 24.50 21.24
N TYR A 23 -2.30 25.38 20.99
CA TYR A 23 -1.46 25.32 19.79
C TYR A 23 -0.64 24.02 19.74
N LEU A 24 0.02 23.62 20.83
CA LEU A 24 0.81 22.40 20.91
C LEU A 24 -0.06 21.13 20.75
N SER A 25 -1.24 21.10 21.37
CA SER A 25 -2.20 20.01 21.22
C SER A 25 -2.67 19.87 19.78
N ASN A 26 -3.08 20.99 19.15
CA ASN A 26 -3.49 21.02 17.75
C ASN A 26 -2.35 20.61 16.82
N PHE A 27 -1.11 21.01 17.11
CA PHE A 27 0.06 20.56 16.35
C PHE A 27 0.21 19.04 16.42
N GLY A 28 0.15 18.45 17.61
CA GLY A 28 0.21 17.00 17.79
C GLY A 28 -0.89 16.26 17.03
N VAL A 29 -2.14 16.73 17.12
CA VAL A 29 -3.29 16.19 16.37
C VAL A 29 -3.06 16.27 14.87
N ASN A 30 -2.56 17.39 14.35
CA ASN A 30 -2.31 17.57 12.92
C ASN A 30 -1.16 16.69 12.40
N VAL A 31 -0.12 16.45 13.22
CA VAL A 31 0.97 15.53 12.87
C VAL A 31 0.45 14.10 12.74
N VAL A 32 -0.35 13.62 13.72
CA VAL A 32 -0.97 12.28 13.66
C VAL A 32 -1.94 12.19 12.48
N LYS A 33 -2.79 13.20 12.28
CA LYS A 33 -3.75 13.26 11.17
C LYS A 33 -3.06 13.18 9.81
N ARG A 34 -1.96 13.91 9.60
CA ARG A 34 -1.17 13.81 8.36
C ARG A 34 -0.59 12.42 8.13
N ARG A 35 -0.09 11.78 9.18
CA ARG A 35 0.43 10.39 9.08
C ARG A 35 -0.67 9.42 8.65
N VAL A 36 -1.87 9.55 9.23
CA VAL A 36 -3.04 8.73 8.86
C VAL A 36 -3.41 8.96 7.38
N ILE A 37 -3.54 10.21 6.94
CA ILE A 37 -3.89 10.53 5.54
C ILE A 37 -2.87 9.94 4.55
N VAL A 38 -1.57 10.04 4.86
CA VAL A 38 -0.51 9.49 4.00
C VAL A 38 -0.59 7.96 3.97
N ALA A 39 -0.82 7.31 5.11
CA ALA A 39 -0.98 5.86 5.19
C ALA A 39 -2.23 5.38 4.42
N ASP A 40 -3.37 6.05 4.59
CA ASP A 40 -4.61 5.75 3.89
C ASP A 40 -4.46 5.97 2.37
N GLY A 41 -3.75 7.02 1.97
CA GLY A 41 -3.43 7.27 0.56
C GLY A 41 -2.57 6.15 -0.05
N ALA A 42 -1.55 5.69 0.66
CA ALA A 42 -0.72 4.57 0.22
C ALA A 42 -1.51 3.25 0.15
N LYS A 43 -2.39 2.99 1.12
CA LYS A 43 -3.33 1.85 1.13
C LYS A 43 -4.27 1.88 -0.06
N GLY A 44 -4.89 3.03 -0.34
CA GLY A 44 -5.77 3.22 -1.50
C GLY A 44 -5.05 2.99 -2.83
N ALA A 45 -3.84 3.54 -2.99
CA ALA A 45 -3.02 3.34 -4.18
C ALA A 45 -2.68 1.86 -4.39
N PHE A 46 -2.29 1.15 -3.32
CA PHE A 46 -1.98 -0.29 -3.40
C PHE A 46 -3.19 -1.13 -3.83
N ILE A 47 -4.38 -0.81 -3.31
CA ILE A 47 -5.62 -1.48 -3.71
C ILE A 47 -5.89 -1.25 -5.20
N SER A 48 -5.79 0.00 -5.67
CA SER A 48 -5.98 0.34 -7.09
C SER A 48 -5.04 -0.45 -8.00
N ILE A 49 -3.74 -0.42 -7.69
CA ILE A 49 -2.71 -1.14 -8.44
C ILE A 49 -2.99 -2.65 -8.46
N SER A 50 -3.41 -3.22 -7.32
CA SER A 50 -3.76 -4.64 -7.24
C SER A 50 -4.93 -5.01 -8.16
N HIS A 51 -5.92 -4.12 -8.29
CA HIS A 51 -7.02 -4.31 -9.25
C HIS A 51 -6.54 -4.25 -10.70
N GLU A 52 -5.68 -3.29 -11.02
CA GLU A 52 -5.12 -3.13 -12.36
C GLU A 52 -4.20 -4.30 -12.76
N LEU A 53 -3.49 -4.93 -11.82
CA LEU A 53 -2.64 -6.09 -12.06
C LEU A 53 -3.43 -7.38 -12.34
N ARG A 54 -4.62 -7.53 -11.75
CA ARG A 54 -5.48 -8.71 -11.99
C ARG A 54 -5.91 -8.81 -13.45
N ASN A 55 -6.25 -7.69 -14.07
CA ASN A 55 -6.78 -7.67 -15.44
C ASN A 55 -5.80 -8.26 -16.50
N PRO A 56 -4.55 -7.79 -16.63
CA PRO A 56 -3.59 -8.39 -17.56
C PRO A 56 -3.24 -9.83 -17.17
N LEU A 57 -3.26 -10.18 -15.87
CA LEU A 57 -2.97 -11.54 -15.41
C LEU A 57 -4.07 -12.53 -15.83
N TYR A 58 -5.35 -12.15 -15.71
CA TYR A 58 -6.44 -12.94 -16.26
C TYR A 58 -6.36 -13.04 -17.79
N GLY A 59 -5.89 -12.00 -18.48
CA GLY A 59 -5.63 -12.06 -19.92
C GLY A 59 -4.53 -13.07 -20.30
N ILE A 60 -3.46 -13.15 -19.51
CA ILE A 60 -2.40 -14.15 -19.70
C ILE A 60 -2.95 -15.56 -19.47
N LEU A 61 -3.70 -15.79 -18.39
CA LEU A 61 -4.29 -17.10 -18.10
C LEU A 61 -5.30 -17.53 -19.17
N ALA A 62 -6.18 -16.63 -19.61
CA ALA A 62 -7.11 -16.91 -20.70
C ALA A 62 -6.38 -17.21 -22.02
N SER A 63 -5.25 -16.55 -22.28
CA SER A 63 -4.41 -16.85 -23.45
C SER A 63 -3.81 -18.26 -23.35
N CYS A 64 -3.38 -18.67 -22.16
CA CYS A 64 -2.92 -20.05 -21.91
C CYS A 64 -4.06 -21.06 -22.14
N GLU A 65 -5.26 -20.82 -21.60
CA GLU A 65 -6.44 -21.67 -21.83
C GLU A 65 -6.74 -21.83 -23.33
N LEU A 66 -6.72 -20.73 -24.10
CA LEU A 66 -6.92 -20.78 -25.56
C LEU A 66 -5.79 -21.54 -26.29
N MET A 67 -4.55 -21.45 -25.80
CA MET A 67 -3.43 -22.21 -26.38
C MET A 67 -3.62 -23.72 -26.16
N GLU A 68 -4.22 -24.15 -25.06
CA GLU A 68 -4.53 -25.55 -24.77
C GLU A 68 -5.59 -26.14 -25.71
N GLU A 69 -6.43 -25.31 -26.31
CA GLU A 69 -7.37 -25.75 -27.36
C GLU A 69 -6.67 -26.09 -28.68
N SER A 70 -5.38 -25.78 -28.81
CA SER A 70 -4.57 -26.03 -30.01
C SER A 70 -3.68 -27.28 -29.88
N LYS A 71 -3.04 -27.71 -30.97
CA LYS A 71 -2.04 -28.78 -30.93
C LYS A 71 -0.71 -28.24 -30.41
N LEU A 72 -0.42 -28.49 -29.14
CA LEU A 72 0.87 -28.19 -28.51
C LEU A 72 1.80 -29.41 -28.58
N ASN A 73 3.10 -29.17 -28.78
CA ASN A 73 4.11 -30.18 -28.49
C ASN A 73 4.42 -30.23 -26.98
N GLU A 74 5.17 -31.25 -26.54
CA GLU A 74 5.47 -31.49 -25.12
C GLU A 74 6.14 -30.29 -24.44
N ALA A 75 7.11 -29.65 -25.11
CA ALA A 75 7.78 -28.48 -24.57
C ALA A 75 6.83 -27.27 -24.43
N GLN A 76 5.96 -27.05 -25.41
CA GLN A 76 4.96 -25.99 -25.37
C GLN A 76 3.92 -26.23 -24.27
N ALA A 77 3.45 -27.47 -24.11
CA ALA A 77 2.52 -27.84 -23.06
C ALA A 77 3.12 -27.59 -21.67
N GLY A 78 4.37 -27.99 -21.44
CA GLY A 78 5.05 -27.73 -20.16
C GLY A 78 5.26 -26.23 -19.88
N LEU A 79 5.49 -25.41 -20.91
CA LEU A 79 5.55 -23.96 -20.76
C LEU A 79 4.19 -23.36 -20.38
N VAL A 80 3.10 -23.81 -21.02
CA VAL A 80 1.74 -23.33 -20.70
C VAL A 80 1.37 -23.68 -19.25
N GLU A 81 1.61 -24.91 -18.83
CA GLU A 81 1.38 -25.34 -17.44
C GLU A 81 2.20 -24.49 -16.44
N THR A 82 3.45 -24.21 -16.76
CA THR A 82 4.31 -23.35 -15.93
C THR A 82 3.76 -21.93 -15.82
N ILE A 83 3.32 -21.33 -16.94
CA ILE A 83 2.76 -19.98 -16.96
C ILE A 83 1.46 -19.94 -16.14
N GLN A 84 0.58 -20.93 -16.29
CA GLN A 84 -0.65 -21.04 -15.51
C GLN A 84 -0.34 -21.14 -14.02
N GLY A 85 0.53 -22.06 -13.61
CA GLY A 85 0.91 -22.24 -12.20
C GLY A 85 1.52 -20.98 -11.57
N CYS A 86 2.39 -20.28 -12.31
CA CYS A 86 2.93 -18.99 -11.90
C CYS A 86 1.83 -17.92 -11.77
N GLY A 87 0.91 -17.85 -12.74
CA GLY A 87 -0.17 -16.89 -12.75
C GLY A 87 -1.14 -17.08 -11.58
N THR A 88 -1.55 -18.31 -11.30
CA THR A 88 -2.39 -18.63 -10.13
C THR A 88 -1.69 -18.31 -8.81
N SER A 89 -0.39 -18.63 -8.71
CA SER A 89 0.42 -18.29 -7.53
C SER A 89 0.49 -16.77 -7.31
N LEU A 90 0.68 -16.01 -8.38
CA LEU A 90 0.72 -14.55 -8.32
C LEU A 90 -0.62 -13.94 -7.90
N ILE A 91 -1.76 -14.46 -8.40
CA ILE A 91 -3.09 -14.04 -7.94
C ILE A 91 -3.24 -14.26 -6.42
N SER A 92 -2.80 -15.41 -5.92
CA SER A 92 -2.86 -15.74 -4.49
C SER A 92 -2.05 -14.77 -3.64
N ILE A 93 -0.83 -14.42 -4.09
CA ILE A 93 0.02 -13.43 -3.42
C ILE A 93 -0.63 -12.05 -3.43
N ILE A 94 -1.12 -11.59 -4.58
CA ILE A 94 -1.81 -10.29 -4.70
C ILE A 94 -3.01 -10.23 -3.74
N ASN A 95 -3.81 -11.28 -3.67
CA ASN A 95 -4.96 -11.35 -2.76
C ASN A 95 -4.53 -11.30 -1.29
N SER A 96 -3.49 -12.06 -0.92
CA SER A 96 -2.97 -12.08 0.45
C SER A 96 -2.48 -10.70 0.91
N VAL A 97 -1.75 -9.98 0.05
CA VAL A 97 -1.27 -8.63 0.38
C VAL A 97 -2.41 -7.61 0.40
N LEU A 98 -3.41 -7.76 -0.48
CA LEU A 98 -4.61 -6.91 -0.47
C LEU A 98 -5.41 -7.09 0.82
N ASP A 99 -5.56 -8.32 1.30
CA ASP A 99 -6.28 -8.61 2.54
C ASP A 99 -5.53 -8.04 3.75
N PHE A 100 -4.20 -8.13 3.77
CA PHE A 100 -3.37 -7.43 4.76
C PHE A 100 -3.57 -5.91 4.70
N ALA A 101 -3.59 -5.33 3.49
CA ALA A 101 -3.75 -3.90 3.31
C ALA A 101 -5.15 -3.40 3.72
N LYS A 102 -6.19 -4.24 3.71
CA LYS A 102 -7.57 -3.85 4.09
C LYS A 102 -7.79 -3.72 5.60
N LEU A 103 -7.00 -4.41 6.43
CA LEU A 103 -6.96 -4.23 7.89
C LEU A 103 -6.55 -2.80 8.27
#